data_AF-A0A1E5UV37-F1
#
_entry.id   AF-A0A1E5UV37-F1
#
_cell.length_a   1.000
_cell.length_b   1.000
_cell.length_c   1.000
_cell.angle_alpha   90.00
_cell.angle_beta   90.00
_cell.angle_gamma   90.00
#
_symmetry.space_group_name_H-M   'P 1'
#
loop_
_entity.id
_entity.type
_entity.pdbx_description
1 polymer ?
#
loop_
_entity_poly.entity_id
_entity_poly.type
_entity_poly.pdbx_seq_one_letter_code
_entity_poly.pdbx_strand_id
1 'polypeptide(L)'
;MIFIVHSSGGLLLCSRGEQQQVHYYVCNPVTWQLVALPELPWPGHYNGLLSVAANEDGTIKNFQVVLVNYPWDWKRQGDTMYLDLKVFSSDTGQWRAMKQKLRHPSLDVGRVSSAFVVLPLPNRDAKDARNQCLGELQGGGLRYAHFDFSVFEMWDLQKGGENGMGWKLVHRISVMELAQQNPVATDFACNSTGAVVEDLINTNSLFTVIGFHPTEDIVF
;
A
#
# COMPACT_ATOMS: atom_id res chain seq x y z
N MET A 1 -13.90 -6.51 11.12
CA MET A 1 -12.42 -6.44 11.05
C MET A 1 -12.00 -5.04 10.62
N ILE A 2 -10.89 -4.51 11.15
CA ILE A 2 -10.25 -3.26 10.67
C ILE A 2 -8.97 -3.66 9.96
N PHE A 3 -8.74 -3.12 8.77
CA PHE A 3 -7.54 -3.34 7.98
C PHE A 3 -6.76 -2.04 7.89
N ILE A 4 -5.43 -2.11 7.95
CA ILE A 4 -4.57 -0.97 7.61
C ILE A 4 -4.35 -1.04 6.10
N VAL A 5 -4.64 0.06 5.43
CA VAL A 5 -4.62 0.18 3.96
C VAL A 5 -3.35 0.87 3.49
N HIS A 6 -2.89 1.90 4.22
CA HIS A 6 -1.69 2.66 3.87
C HIS A 6 -1.13 3.38 5.11
N SER A 7 0.15 3.73 5.08
CA SER A 7 0.82 4.53 6.10
C SER A 7 1.59 5.68 5.44
N SER A 8 1.53 6.89 5.99
CA SER A 8 2.30 8.04 5.50
C SER A 8 2.40 9.11 6.57
N GLY A 9 3.57 9.74 6.72
CA GLY A 9 3.77 10.87 7.63
C GLY A 9 3.38 10.59 9.09
N GLY A 10 3.53 9.35 9.57
CA GLY A 10 3.14 8.94 10.92
C GLY A 10 1.63 8.71 11.11
N LEU A 11 0.83 8.78 10.04
CA LEU A 11 -0.60 8.46 10.05
C LEU A 11 -0.88 7.12 9.35
N LEU A 12 -1.94 6.46 9.80
CA LEU A 12 -2.46 5.22 9.22
C LEU A 12 -3.80 5.49 8.56
N LEU A 13 -3.96 5.05 7.31
CA LEU A 13 -5.27 4.91 6.68
C LEU A 13 -5.80 3.51 7.00
N CYS A 14 -6.91 3.46 7.72
CA CYS A 14 -7.58 2.23 8.09
C CYS A 14 -8.90 2.11 7.36
N SER A 15 -9.34 0.88 7.14
CA SER A 15 -10.62 0.56 6.54
C SER A 15 -11.39 -0.45 7.40
N ARG A 16 -12.72 -0.35 7.40
CA ARG A 16 -13.61 -1.26 8.11
C ARG A 16 -14.77 -1.65 7.20
N GLY A 17 -14.99 -2.95 7.04
CA GLY A 17 -16.15 -3.51 6.33
C GLY A 17 -15.80 -4.82 5.62
N GLU A 18 -16.81 -5.67 5.43
CA GLU A 18 -16.72 -6.85 4.58
C GLU A 18 -17.49 -6.56 3.28
N GLN A 19 -16.74 -6.41 2.21
CA GLN A 19 -17.21 -6.44 0.81
C GLN A 19 -17.87 -5.18 0.22
N GLN A 20 -18.82 -4.49 0.85
CA GLN A 20 -19.37 -3.25 0.27
C GLN A 20 -19.75 -2.26 1.37
N GLN A 21 -19.33 -1.00 1.23
CA GLN A 21 -19.30 0.06 2.26
C GLN A 21 -18.09 -0.03 3.19
N VAL A 22 -16.95 0.33 2.62
CA VAL A 22 -15.71 0.45 3.37
C VAL A 22 -15.70 1.81 4.07
N HIS A 23 -15.87 1.82 5.39
CA HIS A 23 -15.64 3.03 6.18
C HIS A 23 -14.14 3.24 6.31
N TYR A 24 -13.67 4.43 5.95
CA TYR A 24 -12.26 4.79 6.05
C TYR A 24 -12.03 5.69 7.25
N TYR A 25 -10.88 5.48 7.89
CA TYR A 25 -10.44 6.27 9.03
C TYR A 25 -8.98 6.65 8.82
N VAL A 26 -8.61 7.84 9.27
CA VAL A 26 -7.20 8.22 9.41
C VAL A 26 -6.87 8.26 10.89
N CYS A 27 -5.90 7.44 11.29
CA CYS A 27 -5.48 7.27 12.67
C CYS A 27 -4.08 7.86 12.85
N ASN A 28 -3.90 8.64 13.91
CA ASN A 28 -2.59 8.92 14.48
C ASN A 28 -2.37 7.96 15.66
N PRO A 29 -1.53 6.92 15.51
CA PRO A 29 -1.32 5.92 16.56
C PRO A 29 -0.56 6.48 17.78
N VAL A 30 0.17 7.59 17.63
CA VAL A 30 0.92 8.21 18.73
C VAL A 30 0.02 9.07 19.60
N THR A 31 -0.84 9.87 18.97
CA THR A 31 -1.76 10.78 19.68
C THR A 31 -3.13 10.16 19.96
N TRP A 32 -3.38 8.94 19.48
CA TRP A 32 -4.64 8.21 19.61
C TRP A 32 -5.83 8.95 18.99
N GLN A 33 -5.54 9.86 18.05
CA GLN A 33 -6.56 10.60 17.33
C GLN A 33 -7.04 9.78 16.13
N LEU A 34 -8.36 9.69 16.00
CA LEU A 34 -9.01 8.98 14.91
C LEU A 34 -9.97 9.92 14.20
N VAL A 35 -9.81 10.07 12.90
CA VAL A 35 -10.68 10.87 12.04
C VAL A 35 -11.45 9.92 11.13
N ALA A 36 -12.77 9.83 11.33
CA ALA A 36 -13.64 9.13 10.38
C ALA A 36 -13.79 9.96 9.11
N LEU A 37 -13.56 9.35 7.95
CA LEU A 37 -13.81 10.01 6.68
C LEU A 37 -15.32 9.99 6.38
N PRO A 38 -15.86 11.00 5.67
CA PRO A 38 -17.25 10.99 5.24
C PRO A 38 -17.54 9.73 4.41
N GLU A 39 -18.79 9.25 4.47
CA GLU A 39 -19.19 8.12 3.65
C GLU A 39 -19.03 8.44 2.16
N LEU A 40 -18.65 7.41 1.40
CA LEU A 40 -18.53 7.55 -0.04
C LEU A 40 -19.94 7.56 -0.64
N PRO A 41 -20.28 8.58 -1.45
CA PRO A 41 -21.54 8.58 -2.19
C PRO A 41 -21.55 7.57 -3.35
N TRP A 42 -20.50 6.76 -3.50
CA TRP A 42 -20.35 5.80 -4.58
C TRP A 42 -20.04 4.40 -4.02
N PRO A 43 -20.82 3.38 -4.40
CA PRO A 43 -20.48 2.00 -4.09
C PRO A 43 -19.29 1.54 -4.93
N GLY A 44 -18.45 0.66 -4.37
CA GLY A 44 -17.37 0.04 -5.11
C GLY A 44 -16.29 -0.58 -4.22
N HIS A 45 -15.41 -1.34 -4.85
CA HIS A 45 -14.16 -1.79 -4.25
C HIS A 45 -13.08 -0.75 -4.55
N TYR A 46 -12.39 -0.29 -3.51
CA TYR A 46 -11.37 0.73 -3.64
C TYR A 46 -10.08 0.31 -2.93
N ASN A 47 -8.95 0.63 -3.54
CA ASN A 47 -7.66 0.68 -2.86
C ASN A 47 -7.40 2.12 -2.41
N GLY A 48 -6.86 2.29 -1.22
CA GLY A 48 -6.62 3.61 -0.63
C GLY A 48 -5.15 3.98 -0.56
N LEU A 49 -4.84 5.24 -0.81
CA LEU A 49 -3.53 5.84 -0.60
C LEU A 49 -3.69 7.06 0.31
N LEU A 50 -2.74 7.23 1.22
CA LEU A 50 -2.66 8.37 2.13
C LEU A 50 -1.44 9.21 1.78
N SER A 51 -1.66 10.51 1.59
CA SER A 51 -0.58 11.50 1.42
C SER A 51 -0.69 12.52 2.54
N VAL A 52 0.46 12.86 3.14
CA VAL A 52 0.56 13.82 4.24
C VAL A 52 1.49 14.96 3.82
N ALA A 53 1.06 16.20 4.03
CA ALA A 53 1.95 17.34 3.97
C ALA A 53 2.26 17.81 5.40
N ALA A 54 3.54 18.06 5.66
CA ALA A 54 4.02 18.59 6.92
C ALA A 54 4.40 20.08 6.78
N ASN A 55 4.34 20.80 7.90
CA ASN A 55 4.96 22.11 8.06
C ASN A 55 6.48 21.97 8.19
N GLU A 56 7.21 23.09 8.15
CA GLU A 56 8.68 23.11 8.31
C GLU A 56 9.16 22.53 9.66
N ASP A 57 8.33 22.60 10.69
CA ASP A 57 8.58 22.02 12.02
C ASP A 57 8.25 20.53 12.12
N GLY A 58 7.86 19.89 11.01
CA GLY A 58 7.49 18.49 10.94
C GLY A 58 6.07 18.18 11.43
N THR A 59 5.30 19.18 11.89
CA THR A 59 3.91 18.97 12.28
C THR A 59 3.04 18.72 11.05
N ILE A 60 2.06 17.82 11.18
CA ILE A 60 1.14 17.51 10.08
C ILE A 60 0.27 18.73 9.81
N LYS A 61 0.37 19.27 8.60
CA LYS A 61 -0.44 20.40 8.14
C LYS A 61 -1.80 19.92 7.66
N ASN A 62 -1.77 18.99 6.71
CA ASN A 62 -2.95 18.39 6.12
C ASN A 62 -2.60 17.02 5.52
N PHE A 63 -3.65 16.25 5.24
CA PHE A 63 -3.57 14.99 4.52
C PHE A 63 -4.65 14.89 3.44
N GLN A 64 -4.38 14.03 2.46
CA GLN A 64 -5.31 13.63 1.42
C GLN A 64 -5.42 12.11 1.37
N VAL A 65 -6.62 11.62 1.09
CA VAL A 65 -6.85 10.19 0.84
C VAL A 65 -7.32 10.02 -0.59
N VAL A 66 -6.62 9.21 -1.36
CA VAL A 66 -6.97 8.89 -2.74
C VAL A 66 -7.46 7.45 -2.78
N LEU A 67 -8.72 7.27 -3.16
CA LEU A 67 -9.30 5.97 -3.44
C LEU A 67 -9.33 5.72 -4.94
N VAL A 68 -8.87 4.53 -5.32
CA VAL A 68 -8.76 4.09 -6.69
C VAL A 68 -9.62 2.86 -6.87
N ASN A 69 -10.48 2.83 -7.89
CA ASN A 69 -11.28 1.65 -8.21
C ASN A 69 -10.37 0.47 -8.61
N TYR A 70 -10.81 -0.75 -8.29
CA TYR A 70 -10.08 -1.95 -8.67
C TYR A 70 -9.96 -2.10 -10.20
N PRO A 71 -8.91 -2.78 -10.70
CA PRO A 71 -8.66 -2.94 -12.14
C PRO A 71 -9.85 -3.48 -12.95
N TRP A 72 -10.68 -4.33 -12.36
CA TRP A 72 -11.88 -4.88 -13.01
C TRP A 72 -12.98 -3.83 -13.23
N ASP A 73 -12.95 -2.71 -12.52
CA ASP A 73 -13.92 -1.61 -12.61
C ASP A 73 -13.40 -0.49 -13.53
N TRP A 74 -12.21 -0.66 -14.12
CA TRP A 74 -11.61 0.34 -14.98
C TRP A 74 -12.41 0.46 -16.27
N LYS A 75 -12.83 1.69 -16.58
CA LYS A 75 -13.67 1.95 -17.74
C LYS A 75 -12.81 2.14 -18.97
N ARG A 76 -13.09 1.35 -19.99
CA ARG A 76 -12.52 1.51 -21.33
C ARG A 76 -13.48 2.33 -22.19
N GLN A 77 -12.97 3.39 -22.81
CA GLN A 77 -13.70 4.18 -23.81
C GLN A 77 -12.81 4.28 -25.06
N GLY A 78 -13.13 3.46 -26.07
CA GLY A 78 -12.24 3.22 -27.22
C GLY A 78 -10.92 2.56 -26.79
N ASP A 79 -9.80 3.10 -27.25
CA ASP A 79 -8.45 2.64 -26.85
C ASP A 79 -7.89 3.34 -25.62
N THR A 80 -8.70 4.16 -24.95
CA THR A 80 -8.29 4.85 -23.74
C THR A 80 -8.88 4.18 -22.50
N MET A 81 -8.01 3.90 -21.53
CA MET A 81 -8.39 3.44 -20.20
C MET A 81 -8.43 4.60 -19.21
N TYR A 82 -9.46 4.63 -18.37
CA TYR A 82 -9.67 5.66 -17.36
C TYR A 82 -9.69 5.07 -15.96
N LEU A 83 -9.08 5.81 -15.05
CA LEU A 83 -9.08 5.55 -13.62
C LEU A 83 -10.11 6.48 -12.96
N ASP A 84 -11.03 5.91 -12.19
CA ASP A 84 -11.96 6.69 -11.38
C ASP A 84 -11.34 6.90 -10.00
N LEU A 85 -10.97 8.15 -9.71
CA LEU A 85 -10.32 8.56 -8.48
C LEU A 85 -11.31 9.26 -7.56
N LYS A 86 -11.33 8.90 -6.28
CA LYS A 86 -12.02 9.68 -5.24
C LYS A 86 -10.98 10.27 -4.30
N VAL A 87 -10.93 11.59 -4.22
CA VAL A 87 -9.92 12.30 -3.42
C VAL A 87 -10.62 13.00 -2.27
N PHE A 88 -10.27 12.62 -1.05
CA PHE A 88 -10.62 13.36 0.16
C PHE A 88 -9.49 14.34 0.48
N SER A 89 -9.85 15.55 0.92
CA SER A 89 -8.93 16.53 1.47
C SER A 89 -9.34 16.86 2.89
N SER A 90 -8.40 16.80 3.83
CA SER A 90 -8.62 17.25 5.21
C SER A 90 -8.84 18.76 5.33
N ASP A 91 -8.36 19.58 4.37
CA ASP A 91 -8.61 21.02 4.37
C ASP A 91 -10.09 21.34 4.18
N THR A 92 -10.76 20.58 3.32
CA THR A 92 -12.18 20.80 2.98
C THR A 92 -13.11 19.87 3.72
N GLY A 93 -12.61 18.72 4.19
CA GLY A 93 -13.42 17.64 4.74
C GLY A 93 -14.34 16.98 3.71
N GLN A 94 -14.07 17.14 2.41
CA GLN A 94 -14.97 16.68 1.34
C GLN A 94 -14.28 15.72 0.37
N TRP A 95 -15.10 14.81 -0.19
CA TRP A 95 -14.72 13.96 -1.31
C TRP A 95 -14.91 14.68 -2.65
N ARG A 96 -13.98 14.46 -3.57
CA ARG A 96 -14.09 14.85 -4.98
C ARG A 96 -13.90 13.65 -5.87
N ALA A 97 -14.83 13.44 -6.80
CA ALA A 97 -14.65 12.48 -7.88
C ALA A 97 -13.84 13.10 -9.03
N MET A 98 -12.88 12.35 -9.53
CA MET A 98 -12.04 12.71 -10.67
C MET A 98 -11.92 11.52 -11.60
N LYS A 99 -11.80 11.78 -12.90
CA LYS A 99 -11.45 10.78 -13.89
C LYS A 99 -10.09 11.09 -14.44
N GLN A 100 -9.19 10.13 -14.37
CA GLN A 100 -7.86 10.27 -14.89
C GLN A 100 -7.67 9.39 -16.11
N LYS A 101 -7.23 9.99 -17.21
CA LYS A 101 -6.79 9.25 -18.39
C LYS A 101 -5.44 8.60 -18.10
N LEU A 102 -5.35 7.28 -18.27
CA LEU A 102 -4.08 6.57 -18.26
C LEU A 102 -3.40 6.82 -19.61
N ARG A 103 -2.21 7.41 -19.58
CA ARG A 103 -1.37 7.57 -20.77
C ARG A 103 -0.43 6.38 -20.85
N HIS A 104 -0.22 5.86 -22.06
CA HIS A 104 0.91 4.98 -22.33
C HIS A 104 2.20 5.73 -22.00
N PRO A 105 3.20 5.13 -21.33
CA PRO A 105 4.39 5.85 -20.90
C PRO A 105 5.16 6.33 -22.13
N SER A 106 5.04 7.63 -22.41
CA SER A 106 6.05 8.40 -23.14
C SER A 106 6.67 9.28 -22.06
N LEU A 107 7.94 9.01 -21.77
CA LEU A 107 8.73 9.69 -20.77
C LEU A 107 8.91 11.15 -21.19
N ASP A 108 8.20 12.06 -20.52
CA ASP A 108 8.45 13.49 -20.62
C ASP A 108 8.61 14.05 -19.21
N VAL A 109 9.86 14.03 -18.74
CA VAL A 109 10.26 14.48 -17.40
C VAL A 109 10.58 15.97 -17.49
N GLY A 110 9.56 16.81 -17.32
CA GLY A 110 9.74 18.25 -17.53
C GLY A 110 8.61 19.14 -17.05
N ARG A 111 7.86 18.73 -16.04
CA ARG A 111 6.92 19.55 -15.25
C ARG A 111 6.37 18.66 -14.14
N VAL A 112 5.95 19.24 -13.00
CA VAL A 112 5.08 18.53 -12.05
C VAL A 112 3.72 18.36 -12.75
N SER A 113 3.69 17.41 -13.68
CA SER A 113 2.50 16.89 -14.30
C SER A 113 1.92 15.91 -13.29
N SER A 114 0.60 15.93 -13.11
CA SER A 114 -0.17 14.83 -12.53
C SER A 114 -0.12 13.60 -13.47
N ALA A 115 1.09 13.16 -13.82
CA ALA A 115 1.37 12.03 -14.68
C ALA A 115 1.41 10.78 -13.80
N PHE A 116 0.51 9.85 -14.10
CA PHE A 116 0.53 8.53 -13.50
C PHE A 116 1.51 7.69 -14.31
N VAL A 117 2.49 7.11 -13.63
CA VAL A 117 3.46 6.19 -14.22
C VAL A 117 3.05 4.78 -13.79
N VAL A 118 2.81 3.91 -14.76
CA VAL A 118 2.63 2.48 -14.48
C VAL A 118 4.02 1.90 -14.27
N LEU A 119 4.31 1.48 -13.04
CA LEU A 119 5.55 0.80 -12.69
C LEU A 119 5.28 -0.71 -12.72
N PRO A 120 5.90 -1.47 -13.62
CA PRO A 120 5.80 -2.93 -13.58
C PRO A 120 6.46 -3.39 -12.28
N LEU A 121 5.73 -4.16 -11.47
CA LEU A 121 6.29 -4.77 -10.27
C LEU A 121 7.24 -5.92 -10.66
N PRO A 122 8.20 -6.29 -9.79
CA PRO A 122 9.03 -7.48 -10.00
C PRO A 122 8.16 -8.70 -10.31
N ASN A 123 8.36 -9.30 -11.48
CA ASN A 123 7.47 -10.34 -11.96
C ASN A 123 7.75 -11.66 -11.23
N ARG A 124 6.76 -12.17 -10.48
CA ARG A 124 6.69 -13.58 -10.06
C ARG A 124 5.30 -14.11 -10.40
N ASP A 125 5.25 -15.31 -10.97
CA ASP A 125 4.05 -16.09 -11.26
C ASP A 125 3.34 -16.63 -10.00
N ALA A 126 3.44 -15.91 -8.87
CA ALA A 126 2.73 -16.26 -7.66
C ALA A 126 1.27 -15.84 -7.84
N LYS A 127 0.47 -16.75 -8.43
CA LYS A 127 -0.97 -16.59 -8.70
C LYS A 127 -1.80 -16.14 -7.47
N ASP A 128 -1.23 -16.22 -6.27
CA ASP A 128 -1.88 -15.96 -4.99
C ASP A 128 -1.07 -15.04 -4.06
N ALA A 129 -0.23 -14.15 -4.60
CA ALA A 129 0.52 -13.16 -3.81
C ALA A 129 -0.42 -12.14 -3.15
N ARG A 130 -0.98 -12.48 -1.98
CA ARG A 130 -1.93 -11.65 -1.21
C ARG A 130 -1.27 -10.55 -0.38
N ASN A 131 0.05 -10.62 -0.19
CA ASN A 131 0.79 -9.78 0.73
C ASN A 131 1.83 -8.96 -0.04
N GLN A 132 1.35 -7.90 -0.69
CA GLN A 132 2.18 -6.97 -1.44
C GLN A 132 1.99 -5.57 -0.84
N CYS A 133 3.09 -4.88 -0.55
CA CYS A 133 3.04 -3.48 -0.15
C CYS A 133 4.02 -2.66 -0.96
N LEU A 134 3.59 -1.45 -1.31
CA LEU A 134 4.42 -0.42 -1.93
C LEU A 134 4.49 0.74 -0.93
N GLY A 135 5.70 1.22 -0.67
CA GLY A 135 5.95 2.36 0.21
C GLY A 135 7.04 3.26 -0.32
N GLU A 136 7.18 4.40 0.33
CA GLU A 136 8.26 5.36 0.07
C GLU A 136 9.41 5.12 1.05
N LEU A 137 10.65 5.23 0.56
CA LEU A 137 11.86 5.13 1.36
C LEU A 137 12.16 6.42 2.10
N GLN A 138 12.75 6.29 3.29
CA GLN A 138 13.32 7.45 3.97
C GLN A 138 14.42 8.08 3.09
N GLY A 139 14.25 9.38 2.76
CA GLY A 139 15.15 10.09 1.85
C GLY A 139 14.75 10.05 0.37
N GLY A 140 13.60 9.44 0.05
CA GLY A 140 13.00 9.41 -1.27
C GLY A 140 13.35 8.15 -2.07
N GLY A 141 12.39 7.69 -2.87
CA GLY A 141 12.46 6.43 -3.61
C GLY A 141 11.29 5.51 -3.28
N LEU A 142 11.03 4.51 -4.11
CA LEU A 142 9.95 3.55 -3.88
C LEU A 142 10.54 2.22 -3.43
N ARG A 143 9.91 1.58 -2.45
CA ARG A 143 10.20 0.21 -2.03
C ARG A 143 8.94 -0.64 -2.17
N TYR A 144 9.13 -1.84 -2.68
CA TYR A 144 8.10 -2.85 -2.84
C TYR A 144 8.49 -4.06 -1.99
N ALA A 145 7.60 -4.51 -1.12
CA ALA A 145 7.74 -5.81 -0.48
C ALA A 145 6.66 -6.76 -0.97
N HIS A 146 7.05 -8.02 -1.08
CA HIS A 146 6.19 -9.10 -1.46
C HIS A 146 6.47 -10.29 -0.55
N PHE A 147 5.40 -10.97 -0.17
CA PHE A 147 5.44 -12.20 0.59
C PHE A 147 4.55 -13.26 -0.07
N ASP A 148 5.14 -14.43 -0.30
CA ASP A 148 4.44 -15.67 -0.65
C ASP A 148 4.67 -16.75 0.41
N PHE A 149 4.13 -17.95 0.19
CA PHE A 149 4.26 -19.10 1.10
C PHE A 149 5.71 -19.57 1.33
N SER A 150 6.68 -19.09 0.55
CA SER A 150 8.07 -19.55 0.57
C SER A 150 9.06 -18.46 0.92
N VAL A 151 8.79 -17.21 0.57
CA VAL A 151 9.76 -16.13 0.69
C VAL A 151 9.11 -14.77 0.98
N PHE A 152 9.82 -13.99 1.80
CA PHE A 152 9.67 -12.55 1.94
C PHE A 152 10.78 -11.83 1.14
N GLU A 153 10.41 -10.93 0.25
CA GLU A 153 11.33 -10.13 -0.56
C GLU A 153 11.05 -8.64 -0.41
N MET A 154 12.13 -7.85 -0.43
CA MET A 154 12.06 -6.39 -0.53
C MET A 154 12.88 -5.90 -1.73
N TRP A 155 12.31 -4.96 -2.46
CA TRP A 155 12.83 -4.42 -3.71
C TRP A 155 12.84 -2.90 -3.66
N ASP A 156 13.95 -2.28 -4.04
CA ASP A 156 14.07 -0.83 -4.15
C ASP A 156 14.01 -0.41 -5.62
N LEU A 157 13.20 0.61 -5.90
CA LEU A 157 13.14 1.23 -7.21
C LEU A 157 14.35 2.13 -7.38
N GLN A 158 15.21 1.76 -8.33
CA GLN A 158 16.39 2.54 -8.67
C GLN A 158 16.17 3.29 -9.98
N LYS A 159 16.75 4.49 -10.06
CA LYS A 159 16.97 5.15 -11.35
C LYS A 159 18.01 4.33 -12.11
N GLY A 160 17.58 3.49 -13.05
CA GLY A 160 18.49 2.80 -13.94
C GLY A 160 19.13 3.78 -14.92
N GLY A 161 20.44 3.62 -15.17
CA GLY A 161 21.10 4.25 -16.32
C GLY A 161 20.51 3.72 -17.64
N GLU A 162 20.67 4.47 -18.73
CA GLU A 162 20.23 4.29 -20.15
C GLU A 162 18.85 3.69 -20.48
N ASN A 163 18.28 2.75 -19.70
CA ASN A 163 17.05 2.00 -19.98
C ASN A 163 15.88 2.23 -19.00
N GLY A 164 15.95 3.27 -18.14
CA GLY A 164 14.82 3.67 -17.28
C GLY A 164 14.79 3.01 -15.89
N MET A 165 13.74 3.30 -15.11
CA MET A 165 13.60 2.84 -13.72
C MET A 165 13.53 1.31 -13.63
N GLY A 166 14.23 0.72 -12.66
CA GLY A 166 14.28 -0.73 -12.45
C GLY A 166 14.26 -1.11 -10.97
N TRP A 167 13.66 -2.26 -10.66
CA TRP A 167 13.64 -2.80 -9.30
C TRP A 167 14.91 -3.58 -9.00
N LYS A 168 15.53 -3.31 -7.86
CA LYS A 168 16.66 -4.06 -7.33
C LYS A 168 16.23 -4.82 -6.09
N LEU A 169 16.43 -6.13 -6.07
CA LEU A 169 16.24 -6.94 -4.88
C LEU A 169 17.25 -6.51 -3.82
N VAL A 170 16.76 -6.09 -2.65
CA VAL A 170 17.60 -5.64 -1.53
C VAL A 170 17.57 -6.61 -0.35
N HIS A 171 16.48 -7.34 -0.17
CA HIS A 171 16.37 -8.35 0.87
C HIS A 171 15.56 -9.54 0.41
N ARG A 172 15.96 -10.73 0.84
CA ARG A 172 15.25 -11.98 0.61
C ARG A 172 15.50 -12.91 1.78
N ILE A 173 14.44 -13.39 2.40
CA ILE A 173 14.48 -14.37 3.50
C ILE A 173 13.36 -15.39 3.29
N SER A 174 13.62 -16.65 3.64
CA SER A 174 12.56 -17.66 3.58
C SER A 174 11.57 -17.45 4.74
N VAL A 175 10.30 -17.78 4.54
CA VAL A 175 9.30 -17.67 5.62
C VAL A 175 9.69 -18.53 6.83
N MET A 176 10.26 -19.70 6.57
CA MET A 176 10.75 -20.60 7.62
C MET A 176 11.87 -19.97 8.45
N GLU A 177 12.84 -19.34 7.79
CA GLU A 177 13.93 -18.64 8.46
C GLU A 177 13.42 -17.42 9.24
N LEU A 178 12.46 -16.67 8.68
CA LEU A 178 11.83 -15.55 9.36
C LEU A 178 11.06 -15.98 10.63
N ALA A 179 10.38 -17.14 10.58
CA ALA A 179 9.68 -17.74 11.72
C ALA A 179 10.65 -18.18 12.82
N GLN A 180 11.80 -18.75 12.44
CA GLN A 180 12.86 -19.13 13.38
C GLN A 180 13.50 -17.92 14.07
N GLN A 181 13.62 -16.79 13.36
CA GLN A 181 14.14 -15.55 13.94
C GLN A 181 13.13 -14.86 14.88
N ASN A 182 11.84 -15.19 14.78
CA ASN A 182 10.77 -14.59 15.58
C ASN A 182 9.94 -15.66 16.33
N PRO A 183 10.54 -16.42 17.27
CA PRO A 183 9.87 -17.55 17.91
C PRO A 183 8.61 -17.12 18.68
N VAL A 184 8.62 -15.93 19.29
CA VAL A 184 7.46 -15.40 20.04
C VAL A 184 6.23 -15.20 19.14
N ALA A 185 6.43 -14.64 17.94
CA ALA A 185 5.33 -14.43 16.98
C ALA A 185 4.82 -15.76 16.42
N THR A 186 5.75 -16.67 16.12
CA THR A 186 5.46 -18.02 15.66
C THR A 186 4.65 -18.82 16.70
N ASP A 187 5.08 -18.81 17.96
CA ASP A 187 4.39 -19.49 19.06
C ASP A 187 2.99 -18.93 19.29
N PHE A 188 2.83 -17.60 19.23
CA PHE A 188 1.52 -16.96 19.34
C PHE A 188 0.58 -17.41 18.22
N ALA A 189 1.05 -17.42 16.97
CA ALA A 189 0.26 -17.84 15.82
C ALA A 189 -0.16 -19.31 15.94
N CYS A 190 0.78 -20.20 16.27
CA CYS A 190 0.49 -21.63 16.50
C CYS A 190 -0.52 -21.86 17.63
N ASN A 191 -0.35 -21.18 18.78
CA ASN A 191 -1.26 -21.34 19.92
C ASN A 191 -2.67 -20.79 19.64
N SER A 192 -2.79 -19.71 18.88
CA SER A 192 -4.09 -19.10 18.54
C SER A 192 -4.93 -19.93 17.57
N THR A 193 -4.29 -20.78 16.77
CA THR A 193 -4.91 -21.57 15.69
C THR A 193 -4.92 -23.07 15.94
N GLY A 194 -4.08 -23.56 16.86
CA GLY A 194 -3.85 -25.00 17.07
C GLY A 194 -3.07 -25.66 15.94
N ALA A 195 -2.52 -24.88 15.00
CA ALA A 195 -1.79 -25.37 13.83
C ALA A 195 -0.28 -25.40 14.06
N VAL A 196 0.43 -26.27 13.34
CA VAL A 196 1.90 -26.26 13.31
C VAL A 196 2.41 -25.22 12.30
N VAL A 197 3.65 -24.77 12.48
CA VAL A 197 4.26 -23.70 11.67
C VAL A 197 4.16 -23.98 10.16
N GLU A 198 4.41 -25.21 9.73
CA GLU A 198 4.34 -25.61 8.32
C GLU A 198 2.95 -25.37 7.72
N ASP A 199 1.87 -25.67 8.46
CA ASP A 199 0.50 -25.46 8.00
C ASP A 199 0.18 -23.97 7.87
N LEU A 200 0.68 -23.14 8.80
CA LEU A 200 0.49 -21.69 8.75
C LEU A 200 1.27 -21.04 7.60
N ILE A 201 2.44 -21.57 7.26
CA ILE A 201 3.23 -21.16 6.10
C ILE A 201 2.50 -21.54 4.81
N ASN A 202 2.05 -22.80 4.70
CA ASN A 202 1.34 -23.30 3.53
C ASN A 202 0.02 -22.57 3.25
N THR A 203 -0.61 -22.03 4.29
CA THR A 203 -1.85 -21.25 4.20
C THR A 203 -1.64 -19.74 4.10
N ASN A 204 -0.38 -19.26 4.09
CA ASN A 204 -0.04 -17.84 4.07
C ASN A 204 -0.61 -17.04 5.25
N SER A 205 -0.81 -17.72 6.40
CA SER A 205 -1.48 -17.18 7.59
C SER A 205 -0.52 -16.76 8.70
N LEU A 206 0.77 -17.10 8.57
CA LEU A 206 1.77 -16.85 9.62
C LEU A 206 2.18 -15.38 9.71
N PHE A 207 2.32 -14.70 8.56
CA PHE A 207 2.71 -13.30 8.48
C PHE A 207 1.79 -12.55 7.54
N THR A 208 1.44 -11.32 7.92
CA THR A 208 0.75 -10.36 7.06
C THR A 208 1.63 -9.13 6.95
N VAL A 209 1.91 -8.70 5.72
CA VAL A 209 2.63 -7.45 5.47
C VAL A 209 1.61 -6.32 5.43
N ILE A 210 1.73 -5.39 6.37
CA ILE A 210 0.81 -4.29 6.60
C ILE A 210 1.34 -2.98 6.00
N GLY A 211 2.67 -2.78 6.00
CA GLY A 211 3.31 -1.62 5.38
C GLY A 211 4.71 -1.35 5.93
N PHE A 212 5.36 -0.29 5.42
CA PHE A 212 6.67 0.14 5.89
C PHE A 212 6.56 1.19 7.00
N HIS A 213 7.42 1.08 8.02
CA HIS A 213 7.57 2.11 9.03
C HIS A 213 8.10 3.40 8.41
N PRO A 214 7.47 4.56 8.65
CA PRO A 214 7.87 5.82 8.04
C PRO A 214 9.27 6.31 8.44
N THR A 215 9.87 5.76 9.51
CA THR A 215 11.19 6.20 10.01
C THR A 215 12.21 5.08 10.18
N GLU A 216 11.80 3.82 10.03
CA GLU A 216 12.70 2.68 10.32
C GLU A 216 12.83 1.71 9.14
N ASP A 217 12.09 1.91 8.04
CA ASP A 217 12.11 1.04 6.87
C ASP A 217 11.75 -0.44 7.17
N ILE A 218 11.28 -0.74 8.38
CA ILE A 218 10.85 -2.06 8.86
C ILE A 218 9.41 -2.31 8.38
N VAL A 219 9.12 -3.56 8.04
CA VAL A 219 7.77 -4.01 7.67
C VAL A 219 7.03 -4.51 8.91
N PHE A 220 5.81 -4.03 9.16
CA PHE A 220 4.89 -4.58 10.17
C PHE A 220 3.82 -5.46 9.54
#